data_AF-A0A6A0H2S8-F1
#
_entry.id   AF-A0A6A0H2S8-F1
#
_cell.length_a   1.000
_cell.length_b   1.000
_cell.length_c   1.000
_cell.angle_alpha   90.00
_cell.angle_beta   90.00
_cell.angle_gamma   90.00
#
_symmetry.space_group_name_H-M   'P 1'
#
loop_
_entity.id
_entity.type
_entity.pdbx_description
1 polymer ?
#
loop_
_entity_poly.entity_id
_entity_poly.type
_entity_poly.pdbx_seq_one_letter_code
_entity_poly.pdbx_strand_id
1 'polypeptide(L)'
;MTSSRTVTKTKVAKSRSKMAKDPMAVTWTENYSDTIEKYWKRLPKSVANIIVFLSVFILGATVRGEWLHIAAHFFRAFFGAGVSSAGTPDAPFNSSGPGGLPLYTNRLQNWPYYFVVSVIVSYTFFFGIGGFLHWYYYVNRRDRAHEWKCQPDNWLSPELERHEILLGSFSLFIGATISSLVSCYVMNGGETCIYYNIDEYGWTWNNSTWSRGPSRFYGQCADYLTYWHHRMYHHPLLYRHFHKLHHKYKQPTAFSVTAIHPFEFVHMQGVMVSPMFLFPVHWSDDVRDAADVPLLPRHHRPLGHQLQGILVAAVAARLHLPR
;
A
#
# COMPACT_ATOMS: atom_id res chain seq x y z
N MET A 1 14.21 -54.65 -22.62
CA MET A 1 13.03 -53.79 -22.32
C MET A 1 13.50 -52.38 -21.97
N THR A 2 13.84 -51.56 -22.96
CA THR A 2 14.43 -50.21 -22.73
C THR A 2 14.00 -49.25 -23.85
N SER A 3 12.69 -49.13 -24.10
CA SER A 3 12.17 -48.27 -25.17
C SER A 3 10.82 -47.59 -24.86
N SER A 4 10.52 -47.32 -23.59
CA SER A 4 9.26 -46.63 -23.21
C SER A 4 9.49 -45.24 -22.57
N ARG A 5 10.65 -44.99 -21.96
CA ARG A 5 10.97 -43.72 -21.28
C ARG A 5 11.39 -42.58 -22.21
N THR A 6 11.90 -42.90 -23.40
CA THR A 6 12.39 -41.89 -24.35
C THR A 6 11.25 -41.29 -25.16
N VAL A 7 10.25 -42.10 -25.53
CA VAL A 7 9.09 -41.67 -26.34
C VAL A 7 8.18 -40.68 -25.60
N THR A 8 8.07 -40.83 -24.27
CA THR A 8 7.26 -39.93 -23.41
C THR A 8 7.89 -38.55 -23.25
N LYS A 9 9.21 -38.45 -23.07
CA LYS A 9 9.90 -37.14 -23.01
C LYS A 9 9.83 -36.38 -24.33
N THR A 10 9.97 -37.08 -25.46
CA THR A 10 9.90 -36.45 -26.78
C THR A 10 8.49 -35.96 -27.12
N LYS A 11 7.44 -36.65 -26.66
CA LYS A 11 6.04 -36.19 -26.82
C LYS A 11 5.71 -34.97 -25.95
N VAL A 12 6.17 -34.91 -24.71
CA VAL A 12 5.98 -33.74 -23.82
C VAL A 12 6.75 -32.52 -24.34
N ALA A 13 7.97 -32.71 -24.85
CA ALA A 13 8.76 -31.64 -25.46
C ALA A 13 8.16 -31.15 -26.80
N LYS A 14 7.64 -32.05 -27.65
CA LYS A 14 6.90 -31.68 -28.88
C LYS A 14 5.54 -31.05 -28.62
N SER A 15 4.90 -31.33 -27.48
CA SER A 15 3.64 -30.70 -27.09
C SER A 15 3.83 -29.24 -26.71
N ARG A 16 4.94 -28.88 -26.05
CA ARG A 16 5.28 -27.46 -25.75
C ARG A 16 5.59 -26.64 -27.01
N SER A 17 6.15 -27.24 -28.07
CA SER A 17 6.48 -26.50 -29.31
C SER A 17 5.26 -26.24 -30.23
N LYS A 18 4.07 -26.70 -29.83
CA LYS A 18 2.81 -26.54 -30.58
C LYS A 18 1.65 -26.02 -29.73
N MET A 19 1.90 -25.55 -28.50
CA MET A 19 1.00 -24.54 -27.96
C MET A 19 1.26 -23.28 -28.78
N ALA A 20 0.33 -22.96 -29.68
CA ALA A 20 0.27 -21.64 -30.29
C ALA A 20 0.52 -20.62 -29.19
N LYS A 21 1.43 -19.65 -29.40
CA LYS A 21 1.54 -18.46 -28.54
C LYS A 21 0.12 -18.05 -28.21
N ASP A 22 -0.24 -18.09 -26.93
CA ASP A 22 -1.62 -17.86 -26.54
C ASP A 22 -1.96 -16.45 -27.05
N PRO A 23 -2.86 -16.28 -28.05
CA PRO A 23 -3.22 -14.95 -28.51
C PRO A 23 -3.89 -14.14 -27.38
N MET A 24 -4.12 -14.79 -26.22
CA MET A 24 -4.92 -14.37 -25.09
C MET A 24 -4.12 -14.02 -23.83
N ALA A 25 -2.85 -13.66 -23.93
CA ALA A 25 -2.10 -13.24 -22.76
C ALA A 25 -1.60 -11.80 -22.83
N VAL A 26 -1.36 -11.23 -21.65
CA VAL A 26 -0.64 -9.97 -21.50
C VAL A 26 0.77 -10.17 -22.04
N THR A 27 0.96 -9.63 -23.24
CA THR A 27 1.99 -10.04 -24.20
C THR A 27 3.41 -9.89 -23.68
N TRP A 28 3.68 -8.99 -22.73
CA TRP A 28 5.07 -8.78 -22.29
C TRP A 28 5.60 -9.96 -21.45
N THR A 29 4.86 -10.49 -20.48
CA THR A 29 5.38 -11.59 -19.63
C THR A 29 5.55 -12.88 -20.42
N GLU A 30 4.68 -13.12 -21.40
CA GLU A 30 4.81 -14.27 -22.29
C GLU A 30 5.95 -14.13 -23.30
N ASN A 31 6.14 -12.94 -23.87
CA ASN A 31 7.23 -12.70 -24.82
C ASN A 31 8.61 -12.95 -24.21
N TYR A 32 8.77 -12.73 -22.90
CA TYR A 32 10.01 -12.98 -22.17
C TYR A 32 9.99 -14.30 -21.37
N SER A 33 8.91 -15.09 -21.44
CA SER A 33 8.72 -16.27 -20.59
C SER A 33 9.84 -17.29 -20.75
N ASP A 34 10.26 -17.59 -21.99
CA ASP A 34 11.36 -18.53 -22.26
C ASP A 34 12.68 -18.09 -21.63
N THR A 35 12.93 -16.78 -21.62
CA THR A 35 14.13 -16.18 -21.03
C THR A 35 14.07 -16.30 -19.51
N ILE A 36 12.93 -15.93 -18.90
CA ILE A 36 12.74 -16.03 -17.45
C ILE A 36 12.81 -17.49 -17.00
N GLU A 37 12.15 -18.42 -17.72
CA GLU A 37 12.13 -19.86 -17.41
C GLU A 37 13.54 -20.47 -17.48
N LYS A 38 14.37 -20.04 -18.44
CA LYS A 38 15.78 -20.48 -18.57
C LYS A 38 16.60 -20.19 -17.31
N TYR A 39 16.46 -18.99 -16.74
CA TYR A 39 17.16 -18.64 -15.49
C TYR A 39 16.49 -19.27 -14.28
N TRP A 40 15.16 -19.31 -14.25
CA TRP A 40 14.38 -19.89 -13.16
C TRP A 40 14.72 -21.36 -12.92
N LYS A 41 14.90 -22.15 -13.99
CA LYS A 41 15.28 -23.57 -13.92
C LYS A 41 16.67 -23.82 -13.33
N ARG A 42 17.54 -22.80 -13.26
CA ARG A 42 18.89 -22.92 -12.66
C ARG A 42 18.86 -22.77 -11.14
N LEU A 43 17.78 -22.24 -10.57
CA LEU A 43 17.69 -22.01 -9.14
C LEU A 43 17.38 -23.31 -8.38
N PRO A 44 18.04 -23.56 -7.24
CA PRO A 44 17.61 -24.61 -6.31
C PRO A 44 16.16 -24.39 -5.87
N LYS A 45 15.38 -25.47 -5.72
CA LYS A 45 13.95 -25.39 -5.34
C LYS A 45 13.71 -24.57 -4.07
N SER A 46 14.57 -24.72 -3.06
CA SER A 46 14.46 -23.96 -1.80
C SER A 46 14.59 -22.46 -2.04
N VAL A 47 15.53 -22.04 -2.88
CA VAL A 47 15.76 -20.62 -3.23
C VAL A 47 14.57 -20.07 -4.01
N ALA A 48 14.08 -20.82 -5.01
CA ALA A 48 12.89 -20.43 -5.78
C ALA A 48 11.66 -20.23 -4.88
N ASN A 49 11.43 -21.13 -3.91
CA ASN A 49 10.32 -21.02 -2.96
C ASN A 49 10.47 -19.79 -2.04
N ILE A 50 11.68 -19.49 -1.58
CA ILE A 50 11.96 -18.29 -0.78
C ILE A 50 11.68 -17.02 -1.59
N ILE A 51 12.12 -16.96 -2.85
CA ILE A 51 11.87 -15.80 -3.73
C ILE A 51 10.37 -15.56 -3.94
N VAL A 52 9.61 -16.63 -4.20
CA VAL A 52 8.15 -16.54 -4.39
C VAL A 52 7.47 -16.10 -3.09
N PHE A 53 7.84 -16.70 -1.96
CA PHE A 53 7.31 -16.32 -0.65
C PHE A 53 7.57 -14.84 -0.35
N LEU A 54 8.81 -14.38 -0.51
CA LEU A 54 9.18 -12.98 -0.30
C LEU A 54 8.44 -12.06 -1.26
N SER A 55 8.26 -12.47 -2.51
CA SER A 55 7.52 -11.69 -3.52
C SER A 55 6.04 -11.53 -3.14
N VAL A 56 5.36 -12.59 -2.70
CA VAL A 56 3.97 -12.53 -2.21
C VAL A 56 3.87 -11.65 -0.96
N PHE A 57 4.79 -11.84 0.00
CA PHE A 57 4.82 -11.05 1.24
C PHE A 57 5.05 -9.56 0.96
N ILE A 58 6.07 -9.23 0.18
CA ILE A 58 6.41 -7.84 -0.16
C ILE A 58 5.26 -7.21 -0.93
N LEU A 59 4.71 -7.88 -1.96
CA LEU A 59 3.59 -7.32 -2.72
C LEU A 59 2.37 -7.06 -1.82
N GLY A 60 2.02 -8.00 -0.94
CA GLY A 60 0.94 -7.82 0.03
C GLY A 60 1.19 -6.66 1.01
N ALA A 61 2.44 -6.47 1.44
CA ALA A 61 2.82 -5.36 2.31
C ALA A 61 2.82 -4.00 1.58
N THR A 62 3.19 -3.96 0.29
CA THR A 62 3.40 -2.70 -0.45
C THR A 62 2.20 -2.22 -1.25
N VAL A 63 1.36 -3.11 -1.78
CA VAL A 63 0.26 -2.75 -2.70
C VAL A 63 -0.79 -1.82 -2.07
N ARG A 64 -0.86 -1.79 -0.74
CA ARG A 64 -1.75 -0.89 0.00
C ARG A 64 -1.27 0.57 0.04
N GLY A 65 -0.03 0.86 -0.35
CA GLY A 65 0.50 2.24 -0.47
C GLY A 65 0.96 2.89 0.85
N GLU A 66 0.62 2.30 2.01
CA GLU A 66 0.93 2.83 3.35
C GLU A 66 2.43 2.97 3.68
N TRP A 67 3.31 2.33 2.90
CA TRP A 67 4.75 2.31 3.14
C TRP A 67 5.39 3.71 3.07
N LEU A 68 4.85 4.61 2.25
CA LEU A 68 5.41 5.96 2.11
C LEU A 68 5.12 6.81 3.37
N HIS A 69 3.97 6.60 4.01
CA HIS A 69 3.62 7.28 5.26
C HIS A 69 4.48 6.78 6.42
N ILE A 70 4.65 5.45 6.52
CA ILE A 70 5.55 4.85 7.51
C ILE A 70 6.98 5.37 7.30
N ALA A 71 7.46 5.39 6.06
CA ALA A 71 8.78 5.91 5.74
C ALA A 71 8.91 7.40 6.10
N ALA A 72 7.92 8.24 5.78
CA ALA A 72 7.93 9.66 6.11
C ALA A 72 8.03 9.88 7.63
N HIS A 73 7.25 9.14 8.43
CA HIS A 73 7.31 9.23 9.89
C HIS A 73 8.60 8.68 10.48
N PHE A 74 9.14 7.59 9.90
CA PHE A 74 10.46 7.09 10.25
C PHE A 74 11.55 8.14 9.98
N PHE A 75 11.57 8.73 8.78
CA PHE A 75 12.55 9.76 8.43
C PHE A 75 12.40 11.00 9.31
N ARG A 76 11.17 11.39 9.64
CA ARG A 76 10.90 12.51 10.55
C ARG A 76 11.34 12.22 11.99
N ALA A 77 11.19 10.99 12.48
CA ALA A 77 11.64 10.60 13.81
C ALA A 77 13.17 10.63 13.93
N PHE A 78 13.88 10.05 12.97
CA PHE A 78 15.34 9.87 13.06
C PHE A 78 16.16 11.04 12.49
N PHE A 79 15.64 11.73 11.48
CA PHE A 79 16.35 12.78 10.75
C PHE A 79 15.65 14.14 10.78
N GLY A 80 14.44 14.22 11.34
CA GLY A 80 13.62 15.44 11.35
C GLY A 80 14.24 16.61 12.13
N ALA A 81 15.08 16.35 13.14
CA ALA A 81 15.83 17.42 13.83
C ALA A 81 16.81 18.17 12.89
N GLY A 82 17.29 17.52 11.83
CA GLY A 82 18.16 18.13 10.81
C GLY A 82 17.39 18.86 9.69
N VAL A 83 16.14 18.48 9.42
CA VAL A 83 15.29 19.11 8.39
C VAL A 83 14.60 20.37 8.93
N SER A 84 14.31 20.42 10.24
CA SER A 84 13.83 21.64 10.92
C SER A 84 14.86 22.77 10.98
N SER A 85 16.14 22.50 10.67
CA SER A 85 17.19 23.53 10.63
C SER A 85 17.15 24.40 9.36
N ALA A 86 16.23 24.12 8.42
CA ALA A 86 15.95 24.99 7.28
C ALA A 86 14.71 25.88 7.45
N GLY A 87 14.04 25.83 8.61
CA GLY A 87 12.88 26.67 8.90
C GLY A 87 12.53 26.60 10.37
N THR A 88 12.93 27.63 11.12
CA THR A 88 12.57 27.82 12.52
C THR A 88 11.06 27.68 12.73
N PRO A 89 10.58 27.00 13.80
CA PRO A 89 9.16 26.89 14.15
C PRO A 89 8.45 28.24 14.30
N ASP A 90 9.22 29.29 14.59
CA ASP A 90 8.77 30.67 14.80
C ASP A 90 9.13 31.61 13.63
N ALA A 91 9.59 31.07 12.49
CA ALA A 91 9.69 31.91 11.30
C ALA A 91 8.27 32.32 10.90
N PRO A 92 7.96 33.62 10.77
CA PRO A 92 6.69 34.04 10.19
C PRO A 92 6.54 33.31 8.86
N PHE A 93 5.33 32.81 8.59
CA PHE A 93 4.90 32.13 7.37
C PHE A 93 5.53 32.82 6.15
N ASN A 94 6.73 32.39 5.77
CA ASN A 94 7.49 33.09 4.76
C ASN A 94 7.09 32.42 3.46
N SER A 95 6.25 33.12 2.71
CA SER A 95 5.82 32.84 1.34
C SER A 95 6.99 32.84 0.33
N SER A 96 8.23 32.63 0.78
CA SER A 96 9.47 32.76 0.03
C SER A 96 9.85 31.50 -0.76
N GLY A 97 8.83 30.79 -1.28
CA GLY A 97 9.00 30.14 -2.58
C GLY A 97 9.02 31.23 -3.66
N PRO A 98 9.59 30.99 -4.85
CA PRO A 98 9.57 31.98 -5.93
C PRO A 98 8.11 32.36 -6.24
N GLY A 99 7.68 33.55 -5.80
CA GLY A 99 6.39 34.16 -6.13
C GLY A 99 5.15 33.72 -5.33
N GLY A 100 5.26 33.17 -4.11
CA GLY A 100 4.06 32.87 -3.30
C GLY A 100 3.19 31.74 -3.85
N LEU A 101 3.79 30.77 -4.54
CA LEU A 101 3.09 29.61 -5.10
C LEU A 101 2.35 28.81 -4.01
N PRO A 102 1.11 28.33 -4.25
CA PRO A 102 0.29 27.61 -3.27
C PRO A 102 0.95 26.38 -2.63
N LEU A 103 1.95 25.80 -3.29
CA LEU A 103 2.70 24.65 -2.76
C LEU A 103 3.54 25.04 -1.54
N TYR A 104 4.09 26.26 -1.49
CA TYR A 104 4.90 26.71 -0.34
C TYR A 104 4.03 27.14 0.83
N THR A 105 2.86 27.72 0.56
CA THR A 105 1.90 28.10 1.61
C THR A 105 1.26 26.88 2.28
N ASN A 106 1.14 25.76 1.56
CA ASN A 106 0.46 24.56 2.04
C ASN A 106 1.40 23.44 2.54
N ARG A 107 2.67 23.75 2.84
CA ARG A 107 3.69 22.75 3.26
C ARG A 107 3.93 21.62 2.23
N LEU A 108 3.81 21.94 0.94
CA LEU A 108 4.05 21.01 -0.18
C LEU A 108 5.34 21.35 -0.96
N GLN A 109 6.34 21.92 -0.28
CA GLN A 109 7.63 22.21 -0.91
C GLN A 109 8.28 20.90 -1.39
N ASN A 110 8.90 20.93 -2.57
CA ASN A 110 9.52 19.77 -3.21
C ASN A 110 8.57 18.61 -3.52
N TRP A 111 7.24 18.82 -3.57
CA TRP A 111 6.28 17.79 -3.96
C TRP A 111 6.65 16.99 -5.24
N PRO A 112 7.18 17.61 -6.32
CA PRO A 112 7.60 16.85 -7.50
C PRO A 112 8.60 15.71 -7.20
N TYR A 113 9.50 15.89 -6.23
CA TYR A 113 10.43 14.84 -5.81
C TYR A 113 9.69 13.67 -5.15
N TYR A 114 8.82 13.95 -4.17
CA TYR A 114 8.00 12.93 -3.52
C TYR A 114 7.09 12.20 -4.51
N PHE A 115 6.54 12.93 -5.49
CA PHE A 115 5.70 12.37 -6.53
C PHE A 115 6.47 11.41 -7.43
N VAL A 116 7.64 11.82 -7.95
CA VAL A 116 8.49 10.96 -8.79
C VAL A 116 8.92 9.70 -8.05
N VAL A 117 9.38 9.84 -6.80
CA VAL A 117 9.75 8.68 -5.96
C VAL A 117 8.55 7.76 -5.74
N SER A 118 7.40 8.31 -5.37
CA SER A 118 6.16 7.55 -5.14
C SER A 118 5.73 6.77 -6.38
N VAL A 119 5.74 7.39 -7.56
CA VAL A 119 5.41 6.75 -8.84
C VAL A 119 6.42 5.65 -9.18
N ILE A 120 7.73 5.93 -9.13
CA ILE A 120 8.77 4.95 -9.45
C ILE A 120 8.64 3.71 -8.57
N VAL A 121 8.53 3.91 -7.25
CA VAL A 121 8.45 2.79 -6.31
C VAL A 121 7.16 2.00 -6.52
N SER A 122 6.03 2.68 -6.65
CA SER A 122 4.73 2.03 -6.87
C SER A 122 4.72 1.18 -8.14
N TYR A 123 5.18 1.73 -9.26
CA TYR A 123 5.22 1.01 -10.54
C TYR A 123 6.28 -0.09 -10.57
N THR A 124 7.40 0.06 -9.85
CA THR A 124 8.41 -0.98 -9.68
C THR A 124 7.81 -2.19 -8.95
N PHE A 125 7.05 -1.98 -7.88
CA PHE A 125 6.38 -3.08 -7.18
C PHE A 125 5.26 -3.69 -8.02
N PHE A 126 4.43 -2.86 -8.64
CA PHE A 126 3.30 -3.31 -9.44
C PHE A 126 3.73 -4.15 -10.64
N PHE A 127 4.60 -3.61 -11.51
CA PHE A 127 5.05 -4.34 -12.70
C PHE A 127 6.21 -5.30 -12.45
N GLY A 128 7.08 -5.00 -11.48
CA GLY A 128 8.20 -5.87 -11.12
C GLY A 128 7.71 -7.10 -10.35
N ILE A 129 7.25 -6.92 -9.11
CA ILE A 129 6.83 -8.05 -8.27
C ILE A 129 5.48 -8.59 -8.72
N GLY A 130 4.49 -7.72 -9.00
CA GLY A 130 3.19 -8.16 -9.52
C GLY A 130 3.30 -8.86 -10.87
N GLY A 131 4.13 -8.33 -11.78
CA GLY A 131 4.43 -8.98 -13.06
C GLY A 131 5.18 -10.31 -12.92
N PHE A 132 6.13 -10.41 -11.99
CA PHE A 132 6.79 -11.67 -11.67
C PHE A 132 5.82 -12.72 -11.14
N LEU A 133 4.94 -12.37 -10.18
CA LEU A 133 3.94 -13.30 -9.64
C LEU A 133 2.90 -13.69 -10.69
N HIS A 134 2.51 -12.75 -11.55
CA HIS A 134 1.64 -13.02 -12.68
C HIS A 134 2.28 -14.05 -13.62
N TRP A 135 3.53 -13.83 -14.04
CA TRP A 135 4.27 -14.82 -14.83
C TRP A 135 4.37 -16.16 -14.11
N TYR A 136 4.75 -16.17 -12.83
CA TYR A 136 5.00 -17.40 -12.08
C TYR A 136 3.75 -18.29 -11.96
N TYR A 137 2.59 -17.70 -11.64
CA TYR A 137 1.35 -18.44 -11.45
C TYR A 137 0.54 -18.61 -12.74
N TYR A 138 0.32 -17.52 -13.49
CA TYR A 138 -0.61 -17.50 -14.63
C TYR A 138 0.02 -17.93 -15.96
N VAL A 139 1.35 -17.89 -16.07
CA VAL A 139 2.07 -18.33 -17.28
C VAL A 139 2.84 -19.64 -17.01
N ASN A 140 3.78 -19.65 -16.06
CA ASN A 140 4.70 -20.76 -15.84
C ASN A 140 4.06 -21.98 -15.14
N ARG A 141 3.06 -21.76 -14.26
CA ARG A 141 2.32 -22.83 -13.54
C ARG A 141 0.87 -22.95 -13.98
N ARG A 142 0.54 -22.47 -15.18
CA ARG A 142 -0.82 -22.51 -15.73
C ARG A 142 -1.36 -23.94 -15.85
N ASP A 143 -0.51 -24.87 -16.26
CA ASP A 143 -0.80 -26.31 -16.36
C ASP A 143 -1.14 -26.96 -15.00
N ARG A 144 -0.74 -26.32 -13.90
CA ARG A 144 -0.93 -26.79 -12.52
C ARG A 144 -1.88 -25.92 -11.71
N ALA A 145 -2.82 -25.26 -12.38
CA ALA A 145 -3.77 -24.35 -11.72
C ALA A 145 -4.52 -25.00 -10.54
N HIS A 146 -4.80 -26.30 -10.62
CA HIS A 146 -5.44 -27.08 -9.55
C HIS A 146 -4.64 -27.11 -8.23
N GLU A 147 -3.34 -26.84 -8.25
CA GLU A 147 -2.49 -26.84 -7.05
C GLU A 147 -2.58 -25.53 -6.24
N TRP A 148 -3.05 -24.43 -6.85
CA TRP A 148 -2.94 -23.09 -6.25
C TRP A 148 -4.14 -22.17 -6.46
N LYS A 149 -5.02 -22.47 -7.41
CA LYS A 149 -6.15 -21.61 -7.79
C LYS A 149 -7.47 -22.21 -7.33
N CYS A 150 -8.30 -21.42 -6.65
CA CYS A 150 -9.60 -21.87 -6.13
C CYS A 150 -10.57 -22.31 -7.24
N GLN A 151 -10.52 -21.66 -8.41
CA GLN A 151 -11.32 -22.02 -9.59
C GLN A 151 -10.37 -22.31 -10.76
N PRO A 152 -9.83 -23.54 -10.85
CA PRO A 152 -8.72 -23.85 -11.75
C PRO A 152 -9.08 -23.71 -13.24
N ASP A 153 -10.33 -24.03 -13.59
CA ASP A 153 -10.79 -24.02 -14.98
C ASP A 153 -11.30 -22.65 -15.47
N ASN A 154 -11.54 -21.72 -14.54
CA ASN A 154 -12.05 -20.40 -14.87
C ASN A 154 -10.91 -19.40 -15.01
N TRP A 155 -10.67 -18.91 -16.22
CA TRP A 155 -9.65 -17.90 -16.51
C TRP A 155 -10.28 -16.55 -16.84
N LEU A 156 -9.59 -15.48 -16.47
CA LEU A 156 -9.97 -14.13 -16.90
C LEU A 156 -9.71 -14.02 -18.40
N SER A 157 -10.60 -13.37 -19.15
CA SER A 157 -10.33 -13.14 -20.57
C SER A 157 -9.21 -12.10 -20.74
N PRO A 158 -8.39 -12.19 -21.80
CA PRO A 158 -7.30 -11.23 -22.07
C PRO A 158 -7.74 -9.77 -22.11
N GLU A 159 -8.93 -9.52 -22.67
CA GLU A 159 -9.48 -8.17 -22.74
C GLU A 159 -9.74 -7.62 -21.33
N LEU A 160 -10.30 -8.46 -20.44
CA LEU A 160 -10.54 -8.10 -19.05
C LEU A 160 -9.25 -7.97 -18.26
N GLU A 161 -8.27 -8.83 -18.50
CA GLU A 161 -6.95 -8.75 -17.87
C GLU A 161 -6.20 -7.48 -18.26
N ARG A 162 -6.22 -7.10 -19.54
CA ARG A 162 -5.64 -5.82 -20.00
C ARG A 162 -6.37 -4.63 -19.40
N HIS A 163 -7.70 -4.68 -19.40
CA HIS A 163 -8.52 -3.62 -18.82
C HIS A 163 -8.25 -3.49 -17.30
N GLU A 164 -8.10 -4.62 -16.61
CA GLU A 164 -7.72 -4.69 -15.19
C GLU A 164 -6.36 -4.05 -14.93
N ILE A 165 -5.34 -4.38 -15.72
CA ILE A 165 -4.00 -3.81 -15.57
C ILE A 165 -4.00 -2.31 -15.86
N LEU A 166 -4.72 -1.87 -16.91
CA LEU A 166 -4.81 -0.45 -17.27
C LEU A 166 -5.53 0.34 -16.16
N LEU A 167 -6.67 -0.16 -15.69
CA LEU A 167 -7.41 0.46 -14.60
C LEU A 167 -6.60 0.46 -13.30
N GLY A 168 -5.96 -0.66 -12.98
CA GLY A 168 -5.09 -0.80 -11.80
C GLY A 168 -3.90 0.14 -11.86
N SER A 169 -3.27 0.31 -13.02
CA SER A 169 -2.20 1.29 -13.24
C SER A 169 -2.68 2.72 -13.04
N PHE A 170 -3.88 3.05 -13.52
CA PHE A 170 -4.46 4.38 -13.32
C PHE A 170 -4.81 4.64 -11.84
N SER A 171 -5.40 3.66 -11.15
CA SER A 171 -5.61 3.71 -9.71
C SER A 171 -4.30 3.87 -8.94
N LEU A 172 -3.26 3.16 -9.35
CA LEU A 172 -1.93 3.27 -8.75
C LEU A 172 -1.34 4.67 -8.93
N PHE A 173 -1.52 5.31 -10.09
CA PHE A 173 -1.13 6.69 -10.31
C PHE A 173 -1.85 7.66 -9.36
N ILE A 174 -3.16 7.48 -9.17
CA ILE A 174 -3.94 8.26 -8.19
C ILE A 174 -3.40 8.04 -6.77
N GLY A 175 -3.15 6.78 -6.40
CA GLY A 175 -2.59 6.43 -5.08
C GLY A 175 -1.21 7.03 -4.86
N ALA A 176 -0.33 6.94 -5.84
CA ALA A 176 1.00 7.54 -5.79
C ALA A 176 0.93 9.07 -5.63
N THR A 177 -0.03 9.71 -6.32
CA THR A 177 -0.31 11.14 -6.20
C THR A 177 -0.73 11.52 -4.78
N ILE A 178 -1.77 10.87 -4.25
CA ILE A 178 -2.28 11.14 -2.88
C ILE A 178 -1.19 10.86 -1.84
N SER A 179 -0.51 9.71 -1.95
CA SER A 179 0.56 9.31 -1.04
C SER A 179 1.70 10.34 -1.02
N SER A 180 2.09 10.85 -2.20
CA SER A 180 3.14 11.86 -2.30
C SER A 180 2.74 13.21 -1.71
N LEU A 181 1.47 13.63 -1.86
CA LEU A 181 0.96 14.87 -1.27
C LEU A 181 0.99 14.79 0.25
N VAL A 182 0.44 13.71 0.81
CA VAL A 182 0.39 13.50 2.26
C VAL A 182 1.80 13.37 2.85
N SER A 183 2.69 12.63 2.20
CA SER A 183 4.06 12.45 2.69
C SER A 183 4.88 13.73 2.60
N CYS A 184 4.71 14.52 1.53
CA CYS A 184 5.30 15.84 1.39
C CYS A 184 4.82 16.79 2.51
N TYR A 185 3.50 16.81 2.76
CA TYR A 185 2.90 17.58 3.84
C TYR A 185 3.50 17.21 5.20
N VAL A 186 3.58 15.91 5.53
CA VAL A 186 4.15 15.42 6.80
C VAL A 186 5.63 15.79 6.95
N MET A 187 6.43 15.62 5.89
CA MET A 187 7.88 15.88 5.91
C MET A 187 8.20 17.37 6.04
N ASN A 188 7.35 18.25 5.52
CA ASN A 188 7.47 19.71 5.65
C ASN A 188 6.79 20.23 6.94
N GLY A 189 6.71 19.40 7.98
CA GLY A 189 6.20 19.79 9.29
C GLY A 189 4.67 19.82 9.41
N GLY A 190 3.95 19.21 8.48
CA GLY A 190 2.49 19.03 8.55
C GLY A 190 2.02 18.44 9.88
N GLU A 191 0.83 18.86 10.31
CA GLU A 191 0.23 18.41 11.57
C GLU A 191 -0.45 17.05 11.36
N THR A 192 -0.06 16.07 12.17
CA THR A 192 -0.72 14.77 12.29
C THR A 192 -0.94 14.49 13.77
N CYS A 193 -1.73 13.47 14.09
CA CYS A 193 -1.85 12.99 15.46
C CYS A 193 -0.72 12.02 15.84
N ILE A 194 0.29 11.84 14.98
CA ILE A 194 1.45 11.00 15.31
C ILE A 194 2.38 11.77 16.22
N TYR A 195 2.59 11.23 17.42
CA TYR A 195 3.48 11.79 18.42
C TYR A 195 4.77 10.98 18.53
N TYR A 196 5.85 11.67 18.89
CA TYR A 196 7.20 11.10 18.91
C TYR A 196 7.73 10.80 20.32
N ASN A 197 7.13 11.43 21.34
CA ASN A 197 7.55 11.28 22.73
C ASN A 197 6.46 10.55 23.53
N ILE A 198 6.87 9.46 24.18
CA ILE A 198 6.00 8.61 24.99
C ILE A 198 5.31 9.39 26.13
N ASP A 199 5.95 10.43 26.67
CA ASP A 199 5.40 11.19 27.80
C ASP A 199 4.21 12.09 27.44
N GLU A 200 3.86 12.23 26.15
CA GLU A 200 2.76 13.09 25.71
C GLU A 200 1.37 12.57 26.09
N TYR A 201 1.16 11.25 26.03
CA TYR A 201 -0.13 10.59 26.34
C TYR A 201 -0.06 9.63 27.53
N GLY A 202 1.13 9.47 28.12
CA GLY A 202 1.36 8.64 29.28
C GLY A 202 1.40 7.14 28.98
N TRP A 203 2.04 6.40 29.88
CA TRP A 203 2.34 4.98 29.73
C TRP A 203 1.12 4.07 29.55
N THR A 204 -0.04 4.45 30.10
CA THR A 204 -1.29 3.68 29.95
C THR A 204 -1.82 3.75 28.53
N TRP A 205 -1.82 4.94 27.91
CA TRP A 205 -2.17 5.09 26.51
C TRP A 205 -1.18 4.31 25.67
N ASN A 206 0.13 4.55 25.80
CA ASN A 206 1.18 3.97 24.95
C ASN A 206 1.28 2.44 25.03
N ASN A 207 0.90 1.85 26.16
CA ASN A 207 0.88 0.40 26.32
C ASN A 207 -0.42 -0.25 25.80
N SER A 208 -1.46 0.53 25.51
CA SER A 208 -2.70 -0.01 24.93
C SER A 208 -2.45 -0.58 23.53
N THR A 209 -3.18 -1.63 23.18
CA THR A 209 -3.11 -2.26 21.84
C THR A 209 -3.37 -1.26 20.70
N TRP A 210 -4.09 -0.17 21.00
CA TRP A 210 -4.51 0.84 20.04
C TRP A 210 -3.44 1.89 19.75
N SER A 211 -2.55 2.21 20.68
CA SER A 211 -1.54 3.27 20.48
C SER A 211 -0.16 2.75 20.13
N ARG A 212 0.07 1.43 20.32
CA ARG A 212 1.35 0.76 20.12
C ARG A 212 1.77 0.77 18.65
N GLY A 213 2.48 1.83 18.29
CA GLY A 213 3.17 2.06 17.03
C GLY A 213 2.26 2.20 15.81
N PRO A 214 2.74 2.89 14.75
CA PRO A 214 1.96 3.15 13.55
C PRO A 214 1.64 1.84 12.85
N SER A 215 2.63 0.94 12.75
CA SER A 215 2.51 -0.27 11.94
C SER A 215 1.35 -1.18 12.40
N ARG A 216 1.20 -1.39 13.71
CA ARG A 216 0.14 -2.24 14.28
C ARG A 216 -1.20 -1.55 14.27
N PHE A 217 -1.25 -0.26 14.62
CA PHE A 217 -2.50 0.48 14.61
C PHE A 217 -3.04 0.61 13.18
N TYR A 218 -2.22 1.06 12.23
CA TYR A 218 -2.59 1.13 10.83
C TYR A 218 -2.93 -0.24 10.26
N GLY A 219 -2.20 -1.30 10.61
CA GLY A 219 -2.54 -2.66 10.17
C GLY A 219 -3.95 -3.08 10.59
N GLN A 220 -4.28 -2.92 11.88
CA GLN A 220 -5.60 -3.26 12.42
C GLN A 220 -6.69 -2.36 11.83
N CYS A 221 -6.48 -1.03 11.86
CA CYS A 221 -7.41 -0.07 11.28
C CYS A 221 -7.64 -0.34 9.80
N ALA A 222 -6.59 -0.63 9.02
CA ALA A 222 -6.72 -0.92 7.60
C ALA A 222 -7.61 -2.14 7.36
N ASP A 223 -7.47 -3.22 8.14
CA ASP A 223 -8.31 -4.41 7.97
C ASP A 223 -9.79 -4.10 8.30
N TYR A 224 -10.06 -3.40 9.42
CA TYR A 224 -11.42 -3.00 9.79
C TYR A 224 -12.03 -2.01 8.79
N LEU A 225 -11.28 -0.99 8.38
CA LEU A 225 -11.72 0.03 7.43
C LEU A 225 -11.95 -0.58 6.06
N THR A 226 -11.09 -1.51 5.61
CA THR A 226 -11.25 -2.20 4.32
C THR A 226 -12.53 -3.05 4.34
N TYR A 227 -12.80 -3.76 5.45
CA TYR A 227 -14.02 -4.52 5.61
C TYR A 227 -15.28 -3.64 5.51
N TRP A 228 -15.33 -2.55 6.28
CA TRP A 228 -16.50 -1.66 6.28
C TRP A 228 -16.65 -0.90 4.97
N HIS A 229 -15.54 -0.45 4.38
CA HIS A 229 -15.52 0.14 3.05
C HIS A 229 -16.11 -0.83 2.03
N HIS A 230 -15.59 -2.06 1.96
CA HIS A 230 -16.10 -3.09 1.05
C HIS A 230 -17.59 -3.35 1.28
N ARG A 231 -18.02 -3.54 2.53
CA ARG A 231 -19.44 -3.76 2.87
C ARG A 231 -20.33 -2.60 2.45
N MET A 232 -19.89 -1.36 2.64
CA MET A 232 -20.61 -0.16 2.22
C MET A 232 -20.72 -0.08 0.70
N TYR A 233 -19.66 -0.40 -0.04
CA TYR A 233 -19.67 -0.40 -1.52
C TYR A 233 -20.53 -1.50 -2.14
N HIS A 234 -20.88 -2.54 -1.38
CA HIS A 234 -21.92 -3.49 -1.74
C HIS A 234 -23.36 -2.98 -1.56
N HIS A 235 -23.57 -1.80 -0.98
CA HIS A 235 -24.88 -1.18 -0.94
C HIS A 235 -25.40 -0.92 -2.37
N PRO A 236 -26.68 -1.17 -2.72
CA PRO A 236 -27.17 -1.18 -4.10
C PRO A 236 -26.79 0.05 -4.94
N LEU A 237 -26.81 1.24 -4.33
CA LEU A 237 -26.43 2.50 -4.99
C LEU A 237 -24.93 2.55 -5.32
N LEU A 238 -24.05 2.27 -4.36
CA LEU A 238 -22.60 2.32 -4.57
C LEU A 238 -22.13 1.15 -5.45
N TYR A 239 -22.77 0.00 -5.31
CA TYR A 239 -22.46 -1.17 -6.12
C TYR A 239 -22.70 -0.89 -7.60
N ARG A 240 -23.89 -0.39 -7.94
CA ARG A 240 -24.28 -0.16 -9.34
C ARG A 240 -23.36 0.84 -10.04
N HIS A 241 -22.91 1.89 -9.34
CA HIS A 241 -22.17 3.01 -9.94
C HIS A 241 -20.65 2.83 -9.87
N PHE A 242 -20.13 2.16 -8.84
CA PHE A 242 -18.68 2.11 -8.59
C PHE A 242 -18.18 0.66 -8.44
N HIS A 243 -18.73 -0.10 -7.48
CA HIS A 243 -18.15 -1.39 -7.10
C HIS A 243 -18.33 -2.49 -8.16
N LYS A 244 -19.39 -2.42 -8.98
CA LYS A 244 -19.66 -3.39 -10.05
C LYS A 244 -18.49 -3.54 -11.02
N LEU A 245 -17.71 -2.47 -11.23
CA LEU A 245 -16.53 -2.51 -12.08
C LEU A 245 -15.47 -3.48 -11.55
N HIS A 246 -15.22 -3.46 -10.24
CA HIS A 246 -14.30 -4.38 -9.58
C HIS A 246 -14.78 -5.83 -9.69
N HIS A 247 -16.08 -6.06 -9.52
CA HIS A 247 -16.70 -7.39 -9.66
C HIS A 247 -16.75 -7.92 -11.10
N LYS A 248 -16.32 -7.13 -12.10
CA LYS A 248 -16.12 -7.61 -13.47
C LYS A 248 -14.97 -8.62 -13.55
N TYR A 249 -13.96 -8.49 -12.69
CA TYR A 249 -12.77 -9.34 -12.65
C TYR A 249 -12.95 -10.51 -11.67
N LYS A 250 -13.87 -11.43 -12.01
CA LYS A 250 -14.26 -12.54 -11.11
C LYS A 250 -13.10 -13.50 -10.80
N GLN A 251 -12.13 -13.59 -11.71
CA GLN A 251 -10.96 -14.43 -11.60
C GLN A 251 -9.77 -13.52 -11.25
N PRO A 252 -9.48 -13.31 -9.96
CA PRO A 252 -8.46 -12.35 -9.57
C PRO A 252 -7.09 -12.77 -10.10
N THR A 253 -6.29 -11.79 -10.48
CA THR A 253 -4.87 -11.84 -10.82
C THR A 253 -4.07 -11.04 -9.78
N ALA A 254 -2.75 -10.96 -9.93
CA ALA A 254 -1.91 -10.11 -9.10
C ALA A 254 -2.27 -8.61 -9.20
N PHE A 255 -3.01 -8.20 -10.23
CA PHE A 255 -3.34 -6.79 -10.53
C PHE A 255 -4.75 -6.38 -10.10
N SER A 256 -5.66 -7.34 -9.86
CA SER A 256 -7.08 -7.11 -9.57
C SER A 256 -7.35 -6.21 -8.38
N VAL A 257 -6.49 -6.30 -7.36
CA VAL A 257 -6.66 -5.56 -6.10
C VAL A 257 -6.66 -4.04 -6.30
N THR A 258 -5.95 -3.54 -7.31
CA THR A 258 -5.92 -2.10 -7.65
C THR A 258 -6.93 -1.70 -8.72
N ALA A 259 -7.54 -2.67 -9.40
CA ALA A 259 -8.49 -2.46 -10.48
C ALA A 259 -9.90 -2.20 -9.92
N ILE A 260 -10.06 -1.06 -9.27
CA ILE A 260 -11.33 -0.55 -8.75
C ILE A 260 -11.68 0.78 -9.41
N HIS A 261 -12.93 1.23 -9.27
CA HIS A 261 -13.36 2.49 -9.86
C HIS A 261 -12.56 3.68 -9.26
N PRO A 262 -12.11 4.67 -10.04
CA PRO A 262 -11.26 5.75 -9.53
C PRO A 262 -11.85 6.50 -8.32
N PHE A 263 -13.16 6.76 -8.34
CA PHE A 263 -13.87 7.35 -7.21
C PHE A 263 -13.83 6.47 -5.94
N GLU A 264 -14.03 5.15 -6.10
CA GLU A 264 -13.92 4.19 -5.00
C GLU A 264 -12.49 4.15 -4.45
N PHE A 265 -11.50 4.20 -5.35
CA PHE A 265 -10.09 4.23 -4.98
C PHE A 265 -9.73 5.48 -4.16
N VAL A 266 -10.12 6.68 -4.62
CA VAL A 266 -9.88 7.93 -3.89
C VAL A 266 -10.54 7.91 -2.52
N HIS A 267 -11.79 7.43 -2.44
CA HIS A 267 -12.49 7.29 -1.16
C HIS A 267 -11.77 6.31 -0.23
N MET A 268 -11.35 5.15 -0.74
CA MET A 268 -10.57 4.19 0.03
C MET A 268 -9.28 4.81 0.57
N GLN A 269 -8.51 5.50 -0.29
CA GLN A 269 -7.28 6.18 0.12
C GLN A 269 -7.52 7.23 1.20
N GLY A 270 -8.55 8.05 1.06
CA GLY A 270 -8.93 9.04 2.08
C GLY A 270 -9.29 8.39 3.42
N VAL A 271 -10.05 7.30 3.39
CA VAL A 271 -10.42 6.53 4.59
C VAL A 271 -9.18 5.91 5.24
N MET A 272 -8.25 5.34 4.45
CA MET A 272 -7.04 4.69 4.97
C MET A 272 -6.04 5.67 5.59
N VAL A 273 -5.91 6.86 5.02
CA VAL A 273 -5.03 7.92 5.54
C VAL A 273 -5.64 8.61 6.78
N SER A 274 -6.96 8.64 6.90
CA SER A 274 -7.66 9.36 7.98
C SER A 274 -7.24 9.03 9.42
N PRO A 275 -6.88 7.79 9.82
CA PRO A 275 -6.52 7.49 11.20
C PRO A 275 -5.30 8.28 11.68
N MET A 276 -4.40 8.64 10.76
CA MET A 276 -3.22 9.49 11.04
C MET A 276 -3.57 10.89 11.55
N PHE A 277 -4.74 11.39 11.19
CA PHE A 277 -5.21 12.73 11.52
C PHE A 277 -6.28 12.73 12.61
N LEU A 278 -6.76 11.56 13.00
CA LEU A 278 -7.89 11.41 13.92
C LEU A 278 -7.51 10.78 15.25
N PHE A 279 -6.47 9.93 15.28
CA PHE A 279 -6.10 9.18 16.49
C PHE A 279 -4.64 9.41 16.88
N PRO A 280 -4.35 9.63 18.17
CA PRO A 280 -2.99 9.78 18.64
C PRO A 280 -2.26 8.45 18.62
N VAL A 281 -1.25 8.32 17.75
CA VAL A 281 -0.47 7.08 17.59
C VAL A 281 1.01 7.38 17.77
N HIS A 282 1.70 6.55 18.56
CA HIS A 282 3.14 6.72 18.71
C HIS A 282 3.84 6.34 17.41
N TRP A 283 4.92 7.02 17.03
CA TRP A 283 5.66 6.75 15.80
C TRP A 283 6.42 5.40 15.80
N SER A 284 6.79 4.87 16.97
CA SER A 284 7.50 3.60 17.10
C SER A 284 6.72 2.55 17.89
N ASP A 285 7.01 1.30 17.59
CA ASP A 285 6.46 0.12 18.23
C ASP A 285 7.21 -0.29 19.51
N ASP A 286 8.38 0.32 19.77
CA ASP A 286 9.24 0.06 20.91
C ASP A 286 8.91 1.01 22.07
N VAL A 287 8.97 0.46 23.27
CA VAL A 287 8.71 1.14 24.54
C VAL A 287 9.96 1.85 25.07
N ARG A 288 11.13 1.50 24.53
CA ARG A 288 12.44 1.88 25.09
C ARG A 288 12.99 3.23 24.61
N ASP A 289 12.34 3.89 23.65
CA ASP A 289 12.86 5.10 22.99
C ASP A 289 12.80 6.39 23.84
N ALA A 290 12.59 6.30 25.15
CA ALA A 290 12.43 7.49 26.01
C ALA A 290 13.73 8.30 26.24
N ALA A 291 14.91 7.83 25.82
CA ALA A 291 16.18 8.47 26.18
C ALA A 291 16.93 9.19 25.04
N ASP A 292 16.80 8.76 23.79
CA ASP A 292 17.77 9.15 22.73
C ASP A 292 17.15 9.82 21.49
N VAL A 293 15.83 10.01 21.41
CA VAL A 293 15.21 10.76 20.31
C VAL A 293 15.32 12.26 20.60
N PRO A 294 15.96 13.08 19.75
CA PRO A 294 16.05 14.52 19.95
C PRO A 294 14.65 15.10 20.13
N LEU A 295 14.42 15.77 21.26
CA LEU A 295 13.14 16.39 21.60
C LEU A 295 12.74 17.39 20.49
N LEU A 296 11.83 16.99 19.62
CA LEU A 296 11.20 17.93 18.69
C LEU A 296 10.32 18.90 19.50
N PRO A 297 10.31 20.20 19.17
CA PRO A 297 9.48 21.19 19.86
C PRO A 297 8.00 20.77 19.86
N ARG A 298 7.33 20.99 20.99
CA ARG A 298 5.88 20.77 21.13
C ARG A 298 5.15 21.70 20.16
N HIS A 299 4.68 21.18 19.04
CA HIS A 299 3.78 21.95 18.16
C HIS A 299 2.36 21.97 18.71
N HIS A 300 1.61 23.02 18.40
CA HIS A 300 0.20 23.16 18.77
C HIS A 300 -0.61 21.91 18.43
N ARG A 301 -1.49 21.52 19.36
CA ARG A 301 -2.30 20.30 19.25
C ARG A 301 -3.22 20.38 18.01
N PRO A 302 -3.16 19.42 17.07
CA PRO A 302 -4.05 19.42 15.91
C PRO A 302 -5.53 19.35 16.29
N LEU A 303 -6.42 19.77 15.38
CA LEU A 303 -7.88 19.79 15.57
C LEU A 303 -8.47 18.45 16.08
N GLY A 304 -7.87 17.32 15.69
CA GLY A 304 -8.23 15.98 16.18
C GLY A 304 -8.10 15.84 17.71
N HIS A 305 -7.09 16.47 18.32
CA HIS A 305 -6.93 16.50 19.77
C HIS A 305 -7.98 17.38 20.45
N GLN A 306 -8.46 18.43 19.79
CA GLN A 306 -9.54 19.26 20.34
C GLN A 306 -10.88 18.51 20.32
N LEU A 307 -11.18 17.83 19.22
CA LEU A 307 -12.40 17.01 19.09
C LEU A 307 -12.40 15.81 20.06
N GLN A 308 -11.26 15.17 20.27
CA GLN A 308 -11.14 14.11 21.28
C GLN A 308 -11.15 14.65 22.71
N GLY A 309 -10.56 15.82 22.98
CA GLY A 309 -10.71 16.50 24.27
C GLY A 309 -12.18 16.75 24.62
N ILE A 310 -12.98 17.15 23.63
CA ILE A 310 -14.44 17.29 23.77
C ILE A 310 -15.11 15.93 23.96
N LEU A 311 -14.72 14.89 23.22
CA LEU A 311 -15.33 13.55 23.33
C LEU A 311 -15.03 12.87 24.67
N VAL A 312 -13.78 12.93 25.14
CA VAL A 312 -13.35 12.41 26.44
C VAL A 312 -14.00 13.22 27.57
N ALA A 313 -14.09 14.55 27.45
CA ALA A 313 -14.82 15.38 28.39
C ALA A 313 -16.33 15.06 28.40
N ALA A 314 -16.94 14.79 27.25
CA ALA A 314 -18.34 14.42 27.14
C ALA A 314 -18.63 13.03 27.74
N VAL A 315 -17.74 12.06 27.54
CA VAL A 315 -17.83 10.73 28.15
C VAL A 315 -17.60 10.80 29.66
N ALA A 316 -16.62 11.59 30.12
CA ALA A 316 -16.37 11.81 31.54
C ALA A 316 -17.53 12.54 32.24
N ALA A 317 -18.13 13.54 31.59
CA ALA A 317 -19.31 14.25 32.08
C ALA A 317 -20.53 13.32 32.18
N ARG A 318 -20.68 12.37 31.24
CA ARG A 318 -21.77 11.38 31.26
C ARG A 318 -21.62 10.33 32.36
N LEU A 319 -20.39 10.08 32.83
CA LEU A 319 -20.09 9.20 33.95
C LEU A 319 -20.22 9.88 35.33
N HIS A 320 -20.32 11.22 35.37
CA HIS A 320 -20.47 12.01 36.59
C HIS A 320 -21.89 12.56 36.82
N LEU A 321 -22.85 12.23 35.96
CA LEU A 321 -24.26 12.56 36.21
C LEU A 321 -24.81 11.60 37.28
N PRO A 322 -25.27 12.10 38.44
CA PRO A 322 -26.02 11.27 39.39
C PRO A 322 -27.28 10.74 38.71
N ARG A 323 -27.61 9.47 38.96
CA ARG A 323 -28.83 8.81 38.47
C ARG A 323 -30.09 9.45 39.01
#